data_AF-A0A951N553-F1
#
_entry.id   AF-A0A951N553-F1
#
_cell.length_a   1.000
_cell.length_b   1.000
_cell.length_c   1.000
_cell.angle_alpha   90.00
_cell.angle_beta   90.00
_cell.angle_gamma   90.00
#
_symmetry.space_group_name_H-M   'P 1'
#
loop_
_entity.id
_entity.type
_entity.pdbx_description
1 polymer ?
#
loop_
_entity_poly.entity_id
_entity_poly.type
_entity_poly.pdbx_seq_one_letter_code
_entity_poly.pdbx_strand_id
1 'polypeptide(L)'
;MDSELYERFVEAKNKGLKRQLTELANQFIASFNSQEEKEVWVREFLENGGYGHRIRHEIYRDLVFPVLLAGYKRKDAWSTFWLAKTTSNLHDLKQFHSAIENKGAIQLLTEAYNLSPSPDVRKELLEKYLAWISW
;
A
#
# COMPACT_ATOMS: atom_id res chain seq x y z
N MET A 1 0.28 15.83 10.17
CA MET A 1 -0.17 15.63 8.79
C MET A 1 -1.11 16.77 8.43
N ASP A 2 -0.77 17.48 7.37
CA ASP A 2 -1.58 18.56 6.83
C ASP A 2 -2.58 17.98 5.82
N SER A 3 -3.84 17.91 6.21
CA SER A 3 -4.91 17.35 5.39
C SER A 3 -5.24 18.20 4.16
N GLU A 4 -5.00 19.51 4.22
CA GLU A 4 -5.25 20.44 3.10
C GLU A 4 -4.33 20.11 1.92
N LEU A 5 -3.09 19.72 2.19
CA LEU A 5 -2.16 19.25 1.15
C LEU A 5 -2.68 18.00 0.44
N TYR A 6 -3.32 17.07 1.17
CA TYR A 6 -3.92 15.89 0.58
C TYR A 6 -5.17 16.22 -0.24
N GLU A 7 -6.03 17.11 0.25
CA GLU A 7 -7.21 17.58 -0.47
C GLU A 7 -6.82 18.27 -1.78
N ARG A 8 -5.84 19.17 -1.73
CA ARG A 8 -5.28 19.83 -2.93
C ARG A 8 -4.66 18.81 -3.90
N PHE A 9 -4.00 17.78 -3.38
CA PHE A 9 -3.51 16.67 -4.19
C PHE A 9 -4.66 15.93 -4.89
N VAL A 10 -5.75 15.59 -4.18
CA VAL A 10 -6.93 14.93 -4.74
C VAL A 10 -7.60 15.83 -5.79
N GLU A 11 -7.73 17.13 -5.55
CA GLU A 11 -8.25 18.07 -6.53
C GLU A 11 -7.37 18.15 -7.79
N ALA A 12 -6.06 18.28 -7.63
CA ALA A 12 -5.12 18.31 -8.74
C ALA A 12 -5.17 17.01 -9.55
N LYS A 13 -5.42 15.87 -8.88
CA LYS A 13 -5.60 14.56 -9.52
C LYS A 13 -6.88 14.56 -10.37
N ASN A 14 -7.98 15.04 -9.81
CA ASN A 14 -9.26 15.13 -10.51
C ASN A 14 -9.21 16.10 -11.70
N LYS A 15 -8.41 17.17 -11.59
CA LYS A 15 -8.17 18.16 -12.66
C LYS A 15 -7.09 17.75 -13.67
N GLY A 16 -6.43 16.59 -13.49
CA GLY A 16 -5.39 16.10 -14.39
C GLY A 16 -4.08 16.90 -14.39
N LEU A 17 -3.80 17.68 -13.34
CA LEU A 17 -2.68 18.62 -13.25
C LEU A 17 -1.36 17.91 -12.89
N LYS A 18 -0.84 17.11 -13.82
CA LYS A 18 0.32 16.20 -13.59
C LYS A 18 1.54 16.87 -12.97
N ARG A 19 1.86 18.12 -13.34
CA ARG A 19 3.02 18.86 -12.80
C ARG A 19 2.89 19.14 -11.30
N GLN A 20 1.68 19.44 -10.83
CA GLN A 20 1.44 19.78 -9.42
C GLN A 20 1.35 18.56 -8.53
N LEU A 21 1.02 17.39 -9.09
CA LEU A 21 0.84 16.18 -8.30
C LEU A 21 2.09 15.75 -7.54
N THR A 22 3.27 15.76 -8.18
CA THR A 22 4.52 15.34 -7.53
C THR A 22 4.87 16.27 -6.38
N GLU A 23 4.74 17.58 -6.59
CA GLU A 23 5.00 18.57 -5.56
C GLU A 23 4.03 18.44 -4.38
N LEU A 24 2.71 18.36 -4.65
CA LEU A 24 1.71 18.21 -3.59
C LEU A 24 1.87 16.89 -2.83
N ALA A 25 2.20 15.79 -3.52
CA ALA A 25 2.48 14.52 -2.84
C ALA A 25 3.70 14.62 -1.92
N ASN A 26 4.80 15.23 -2.39
CA ASN A 26 6.01 15.38 -1.60
C ASN A 26 5.77 16.29 -0.38
N GLN A 27 5.06 17.41 -0.55
CA GLN A 27 4.69 18.30 0.55
C GLN A 27 3.79 17.57 1.56
N PHE A 28 2.80 16.82 1.07
CA PHE A 28 1.93 16.01 1.91
C PHE A 28 2.72 14.98 2.74
N ILE A 29 3.61 14.22 2.09
CA ILE A 29 4.47 13.23 2.77
C ILE A 29 5.38 13.89 3.80
N ALA A 30 5.91 15.09 3.51
CA ALA A 30 6.75 15.84 4.43
C ALA A 30 5.98 16.44 5.62
N SER A 31 4.65 16.55 5.54
CA SER A 31 3.80 17.13 6.60
C SER A 31 3.54 16.19 7.78
N PHE A 32 3.97 14.92 7.68
CA PHE A 32 3.82 13.95 8.77
C PHE A 32 4.86 14.19 9.87
N ASN A 33 4.39 14.27 11.11
CA ASN A 33 5.22 14.60 12.27
C ASN A 33 5.81 13.36 12.94
N SER A 34 5.22 12.18 12.74
CA SER A 34 5.69 10.94 13.36
C SER A 34 5.40 9.71 12.51
N GLN A 35 6.00 8.58 12.89
CA GLN A 35 5.74 7.31 12.23
C GLN A 35 4.33 6.79 12.57
N GLU A 36 3.87 6.98 13.79
CA GLU A 36 2.54 6.59 14.25
C GLU A 36 1.45 7.30 13.45
N GLU A 37 1.64 8.60 13.20
CA GLU A 37 0.72 9.39 12.36
C GLU A 37 0.65 8.83 10.92
N LYS A 38 1.79 8.40 10.36
CA LYS A 38 1.81 7.73 9.05
C LYS A 38 1.09 6.39 9.10
N GLU A 39 1.28 5.60 10.15
CA GLU A 39 0.62 4.30 10.30
C GLU A 39 -0.91 4.44 10.35
N VAL A 40 -1.42 5.40 11.12
CA VAL A 40 -2.87 5.70 11.20
C VAL A 40 -3.41 6.09 9.83
N TRP A 41 -2.79 7.08 9.18
CA TRP A 41 -3.27 7.55 7.89
C TRP A 41 -3.21 6.47 6.80
N VAL A 42 -2.13 5.69 6.74
CA VAL A 42 -1.98 4.61 5.74
C VAL A 42 -3.04 3.53 5.96
N ARG A 43 -3.38 3.21 7.22
CA ARG A 43 -4.47 2.27 7.53
C ARG A 43 -5.80 2.75 6.96
N GLU A 44 -6.19 3.97 7.31
CA GLU A 44 -7.43 4.59 6.84
C GLU A 44 -7.46 4.72 5.31
N PHE A 45 -6.36 5.16 4.70
CA PHE A 45 -6.25 5.32 3.25
C PHE A 45 -6.43 4.00 2.48
N LEU A 46 -5.83 2.92 2.98
CA LEU A 46 -5.93 1.61 2.34
C LEU A 46 -7.33 1.00 2.53
N GLU A 47 -7.88 1.06 3.74
CA GLU A 47 -9.18 0.48 4.06
C GLU A 47 -10.33 1.21 3.36
N ASN A 48 -10.23 2.53 3.17
CA ASN A 48 -11.26 3.33 2.50
C ASN A 48 -11.20 3.26 0.96
N GLY A 49 -10.18 2.62 0.36
CA GLY A 49 -10.15 2.30 -1.07
C GLY A 49 -10.07 3.48 -2.04
N GLY A 50 -9.70 4.69 -1.58
CA GLY A 50 -9.72 5.95 -2.35
C GLY A 50 -8.67 6.10 -3.47
N TYR A 51 -7.89 5.04 -3.76
CA TYR A 51 -6.74 5.10 -4.67
C TYR A 51 -7.02 4.54 -6.07
N GLY A 52 -8.21 4.00 -6.34
CA GLY A 52 -8.57 3.43 -7.65
C GLY A 52 -7.76 2.17 -7.97
N HIS A 53 -7.41 1.96 -9.25
CA HIS A 53 -6.67 0.77 -9.67
C HIS A 53 -5.23 0.70 -9.13
N ARG A 54 -4.62 1.84 -8.77
CA ARG A 54 -3.22 1.89 -8.34
C ARG A 54 -2.92 3.13 -7.50
N ILE A 55 -2.20 2.94 -6.40
CA ILE A 55 -1.69 4.04 -5.57
C ILE A 55 -0.65 4.82 -6.36
N ARG A 56 -0.66 6.15 -6.25
CA ARG A 56 0.33 6.98 -6.94
C ARG A 56 1.75 6.67 -6.44
N HIS A 57 2.71 6.66 -7.36
CA HIS A 57 4.08 6.21 -7.10
C HIS A 57 4.69 6.83 -5.84
N GLU A 58 4.69 8.16 -5.70
CA GLU A 58 5.33 8.86 -4.57
C GLU A 58 4.68 8.46 -3.25
N ILE A 59 3.35 8.48 -3.18
CA ILE A 59 2.58 8.04 -2.00
C ILE A 59 2.89 6.58 -1.67
N TYR A 60 2.99 5.71 -2.68
CA TYR A 60 3.31 4.31 -2.43
C TYR A 60 4.74 4.13 -1.93
N ARG A 61 5.73 4.67 -2.65
CA ARG A 61 7.16 4.50 -2.36
C ARG A 61 7.56 5.10 -1.02
N ASP A 62 7.11 6.31 -0.73
CA ASP A 62 7.67 7.13 0.36
C ASP A 62 6.80 7.13 1.62
N LEU A 63 5.57 6.61 1.55
CA LEU A 63 4.63 6.58 2.67
C LEU A 63 4.04 5.19 2.92
N VAL A 64 3.31 4.62 1.95
CA VAL A 64 2.59 3.35 2.15
C VAL A 64 3.56 2.18 2.33
N PHE A 65 4.50 1.98 1.40
CA PHE A 65 5.42 0.86 1.43
C PHE A 65 6.31 0.85 2.69
N PRO A 66 6.90 1.97 3.15
CA PRO A 66 7.65 1.99 4.42
C PRO A 66 6.82 1.57 5.64
N VAL A 67 5.56 2.02 5.74
CA VAL A 67 4.65 1.62 6.81
C VAL A 67 4.38 0.11 6.76
N LEU A 68 4.02 -0.39 5.59
CA LEU A 68 3.74 -1.82 5.40
C LEU A 68 4.97 -2.70 5.64
N LEU A 69 6.15 -2.26 5.20
CA LEU A 69 7.40 -2.98 5.42
C LEU A 69 7.76 -3.04 6.91
N ALA A 70 7.56 -1.94 7.65
CA ALA A 70 7.79 -1.92 9.09
C ALA A 70 6.89 -2.92 9.81
N GLY A 71 5.59 -2.96 9.48
CA GLY A 71 4.66 -3.94 10.05
C GLY A 71 4.98 -5.38 9.65
N TYR A 72 5.32 -5.63 8.38
CA TYR A 72 5.76 -6.94 7.89
C TYR A 72 6.95 -7.48 8.69
N LYS A 73 7.97 -6.64 8.93
CA LYS A 73 9.13 -7.02 9.76
C LYS A 73 8.76 -7.36 11.21
N ARG A 74 7.65 -6.79 11.72
CA ARG A 74 7.09 -7.09 13.05
C ARG A 74 6.10 -8.27 13.03
N LYS A 75 5.97 -8.99 11.91
CA LYS A 75 5.00 -10.07 11.71
C LYS A 75 3.54 -9.62 11.90
N ASP A 76 3.24 -8.39 11.50
CA ASP A 76 1.87 -7.88 11.48
C ASP A 76 1.09 -8.45 10.28
N ALA A 77 0.01 -9.17 10.56
CA ALA A 77 -0.83 -9.79 9.52
C ALA A 77 -1.47 -8.74 8.60
N TRP A 78 -1.89 -7.59 9.14
CA TRP A 78 -2.53 -6.53 8.37
C TRP A 78 -1.57 -5.95 7.33
N SER A 79 -0.35 -5.62 7.75
CA SER A 79 0.68 -5.09 6.85
C SER A 79 1.08 -6.12 5.78
N THR A 80 1.20 -7.39 6.16
CA THR A 80 1.52 -8.49 5.24
C THR A 80 0.43 -8.69 4.19
N PHE A 81 -0.84 -8.64 4.60
CA PHE A 81 -1.99 -8.69 3.70
C PHE A 81 -1.99 -7.53 2.69
N TRP A 82 -1.75 -6.31 3.16
CA TRP A 82 -1.73 -5.14 2.29
C TRP A 82 -0.53 -5.06 1.35
N LEU A 83 0.65 -5.58 1.75
CA LEU A 83 1.75 -5.81 0.81
C LEU A 83 1.31 -6.72 -0.33
N ALA A 84 0.59 -7.79 -0.01
CA ALA A 84 0.12 -8.75 -1.00
C ALA A 84 -0.87 -8.11 -2.00
N LYS A 85 -1.82 -7.31 -1.49
CA LYS A 85 -2.81 -6.58 -2.31
C LYS A 85 -2.19 -5.49 -3.17
N THR A 86 -1.06 -4.93 -2.76
CA THR A 86 -0.38 -3.84 -3.47
C THR A 86 0.87 -4.30 -4.23
N THR A 87 1.00 -5.60 -4.51
CA THR A 87 2.13 -6.14 -5.29
C THR A 87 2.23 -5.55 -6.70
N SER A 88 1.11 -5.15 -7.32
CA SER A 88 1.12 -4.41 -8.58
C SER A 88 1.84 -3.06 -8.45
N ASN A 89 1.66 -2.36 -7.32
CA ASN A 89 2.39 -1.15 -7.00
C ASN A 89 3.89 -1.42 -6.82
N LEU A 90 4.25 -2.53 -6.17
CA LEU A 90 5.64 -2.94 -5.92
C LEU A 90 6.40 -3.34 -7.19
N HIS A 91 5.72 -3.86 -8.21
CA HIS A 91 6.34 -4.27 -9.48
C HIS A 91 7.11 -3.15 -10.20
N ASP A 92 6.67 -1.89 -10.05
CA ASP A 92 7.38 -0.73 -10.62
C ASP A 92 8.59 -0.31 -9.75
N LEU A 93 8.66 -0.86 -8.55
CA LEU A 93 9.61 -0.56 -7.50
C LEU A 93 10.57 -1.75 -7.29
N LYS A 94 11.16 -2.25 -8.38
CA LYS A 94 12.00 -3.48 -8.42
C LYS A 94 13.03 -3.57 -7.29
N GLN A 95 13.68 -2.45 -6.95
CA GLN A 95 14.67 -2.38 -5.87
C GLN A 95 14.14 -2.78 -4.49
N PHE A 96 12.83 -2.66 -4.27
CA PHE A 96 12.18 -2.93 -2.99
C PHE A 96 11.69 -4.37 -2.84
N HIS A 97 11.70 -5.19 -3.89
CA HIS A 97 11.30 -6.61 -3.80
C HIS A 97 12.19 -7.41 -2.85
N SER A 98 13.49 -7.09 -2.80
CA SER A 98 14.43 -7.73 -1.89
C SER A 98 14.05 -7.53 -0.41
N ALA A 99 13.39 -6.41 -0.08
CA ALA A 99 12.98 -6.09 1.29
C ALA A 99 11.85 -6.99 1.81
N ILE A 100 11.14 -7.68 0.91
CA ILE A 100 10.12 -8.68 1.22
C ILE A 100 10.54 -10.08 0.76
N GLU A 101 11.84 -10.33 0.67
CA GLU A 101 12.42 -11.63 0.26
C GLU A 101 11.97 -12.08 -1.13
N ASN A 102 11.66 -11.13 -2.01
CA ASN A 102 11.11 -11.36 -3.36
C ASN A 102 9.78 -12.15 -3.36
N LYS A 103 9.03 -12.12 -2.26
CA LYS A 103 7.74 -12.82 -2.15
C LYS A 103 6.70 -12.21 -3.09
N GLY A 104 5.99 -13.08 -3.81
CA GLY A 104 4.82 -12.72 -4.62
C GLY A 104 3.53 -12.62 -3.78
N ALA A 105 2.43 -12.21 -4.41
CA ALA A 105 1.15 -12.00 -3.75
C ALA A 105 0.63 -13.26 -3.02
N ILE A 106 0.73 -14.44 -3.64
CA ILE A 106 0.28 -15.70 -3.02
C ILE A 106 1.10 -16.00 -1.76
N GLN A 107 2.43 -15.90 -1.82
CA GLN A 107 3.30 -16.16 -0.68
C GLN A 107 3.02 -15.22 0.50
N LEU A 108 2.82 -13.93 0.22
CA LEU A 108 2.45 -12.94 1.23
C LEU A 108 1.06 -13.20 1.82
N LEU A 109 0.06 -13.56 1.00
CA LEU A 109 -1.27 -13.92 1.49
C LEU A 109 -1.26 -15.17 2.36
N THR A 110 -0.49 -16.19 1.98
CA THR A 110 -0.28 -17.39 2.81
C THR A 110 0.36 -17.03 4.15
N GLU A 111 1.36 -16.15 4.16
CA GLU A 111 1.99 -15.68 5.39
C GLU A 111 1.01 -14.88 6.26
N ALA A 112 0.26 -13.94 5.68
CA ALA A 112 -0.79 -13.20 6.37
C ALA A 112 -1.84 -14.14 6.98
N TYR A 113 -2.24 -15.18 6.26
CA TYR A 113 -3.18 -16.20 6.74
C TYR A 113 -2.62 -16.96 7.94
N ASN A 114 -1.34 -17.34 7.89
CA ASN A 114 -0.68 -18.05 8.98
C ASN A 114 -0.48 -17.18 10.23
N LEU A 115 -0.33 -15.86 10.05
CA LEU A 115 -0.23 -14.90 11.15
C LEU A 115 -1.59 -14.63 11.80
N SER A 116 -2.62 -14.39 11.00
CA SER A 116 -3.99 -14.14 11.47
C SER A 116 -5.01 -14.58 10.42
N PRO A 117 -5.61 -15.77 10.56
CA PRO A 117 -6.65 -16.23 9.66
C PRO A 117 -7.88 -15.33 9.74
N SER A 118 -8.17 -14.56 8.68
CA SER A 118 -9.40 -13.77 8.56
C SER A 118 -10.20 -14.18 7.31
N PRO A 119 -11.53 -13.94 7.29
CA PRO A 119 -12.34 -14.16 6.09
C PRO A 119 -11.81 -13.41 4.87
N ASP A 120 -11.32 -12.18 5.04
CA ASP A 120 -10.80 -11.35 3.95
C ASP A 120 -9.50 -11.92 3.37
N VAL A 121 -8.56 -12.32 4.22
CA VAL A 121 -7.30 -12.94 3.79
C VAL A 121 -7.59 -14.26 3.08
N ARG A 122 -8.52 -15.07 3.62
CA ARG A 122 -8.92 -16.35 3.01
C ARG A 122 -9.55 -16.13 1.64
N LYS A 123 -10.47 -15.16 1.51
CA LYS A 123 -11.14 -14.83 0.27
C LYS A 123 -10.13 -14.41 -0.81
N GLU A 124 -9.26 -13.45 -0.49
CA GLU A 124 -8.26 -12.94 -1.43
C GLU A 124 -7.28 -14.07 -1.84
N LEU A 125 -6.84 -14.91 -0.90
CA LEU A 125 -5.96 -16.05 -1.20
C LEU A 125 -6.63 -17.05 -2.15
N LEU A 126 -7.91 -17.39 -1.92
CA LEU A 126 -8.67 -18.26 -2.81
C LEU A 126 -8.84 -17.67 -4.20
N GLU A 127 -9.17 -16.37 -4.30
CA GLU A 127 -9.29 -15.67 -5.58
C GLU A 127 -7.98 -15.72 -6.38
N LYS A 128 -6.82 -15.55 -5.73
CA LYS A 128 -5.51 -15.69 -6.39
C LYS A 128 -5.24 -17.12 -6.86
N TYR A 129 -5.57 -18.14 -6.06
CA TYR A 129 -5.40 -19.53 -6.48
C TYR A 129 -6.31 -19.90 -7.65
N LEU A 130 -7.58 -19.49 -7.62
CA LEU A 130 -8.51 -19.73 -8.72
C LEU A 130 -8.05 -19.05 -10.01
N ALA A 131 -7.58 -17.81 -9.92
CA ALA A 131 -7.02 -17.11 -11.07
C ALA A 131 -5.77 -17.81 -11.62
N TRP A 132 -4.95 -18.43 -10.78
CA TRP A 132 -3.76 -19.17 -11.21
C TRP A 132 -4.07 -20.49 -11.91
N ILE A 133 -5.10 -21.21 -11.44
CA ILE A 133 -5.53 -22.50 -12.00
C ILE A 133 -6.37 -22.34 -13.29
N SER A 134 -6.95 -21.16 -13.51
CA SER A 134 -7.80 -20.87 -14.69
C SER A 134 -7.00 -20.46 -15.95
N TRP A 135 -5.67 -20.64 -15.95
CA TRP A 135 -4.75 -20.39 -17.05
C TRP A 135 -4.06 -21.69 -17.47
#